data_AF-A0A6N8ULM0-F1
#
_entry.id   AF-A0A6N8ULM0-F1
#
_cell.length_a   1.000
_cell.length_b   1.000
_cell.length_c   1.000
_cell.angle_alpha   90.00
_cell.angle_beta   90.00
_cell.angle_gamma   90.00
#
_symmetry.space_group_name_H-M   'P 1'
#
loop_
_entity.id
_entity.type
_entity.pdbx_description
1 polymer ?
#
loop_
_entity_poly.entity_id
_entity_poly.type
_entity_poly.pdbx_seq_one_letter_code
_entity_poly.pdbx_strand_id
1 'polypeptide(L)'
;MDSQKAKQFRLPFQLLLGIAIGGVATAIVILGVLTLTSEKGGSPDYERSIAISGESLDTTSSIDSFGNSPFKESRDEGHLRSLLRHQGNFDLSLALHIALKNVNENQLQSFLAETHLIEHPSRRLHVQEVIFRRYASLDPKSAVKQVLIDPKLQHEDLLKTVFGEWALTHLDNAIASAKELDGFATLAALRGILESRDDLSDTIRIEIGRQLGNELVAQNTLTQSNLSEAIKDPNSVWDTLIGDDVVDTAQTGTFIQVAEAWIAMDGMSVLGKINNTLTDKTTNSSVLTTLIHQLVQADAQAVFDFARTMENDARNNVIVNVVNAWARLDPEAALSAVQSVESKSLRTSLENRIAASWGSTNPRSVLENLDLLPENAQDMAVSSAISSLAHTAPEEAANLMASMDSSEQRLRTAFEVLSVWANKDPTAALEWTLNNPEVEDLKTTLLPSILYQVANKDPQIAFDIARQQPLGENGVGLEGQVLANIAFKDIEKGLAMLSQVREGPTLNYAVSSVGRAMLRMGDISEIWGLAQKLPESHRQDYYQSVVDSWAARDGTELYESLDSLPSDEIKSYAALKLISFNEWSRYLDKDEVNQARTYLNEQDAEKVEAFTHVTGRRVGVEFEDRARAADN
;
A
#
# COMPACT_ATOMS: atom_id res chain seq x y z
N MET A 1 7.99 -0.64 -38.93
CA MET A 1 7.48 -1.94 -39.41
C MET A 1 8.09 -3.05 -38.56
N ASP A 2 7.42 -3.63 -37.58
CA ASP A 2 6.13 -3.22 -37.03
C ASP A 2 6.02 -3.63 -35.56
N SER A 3 5.77 -2.61 -34.74
CA SER A 3 5.65 -2.61 -33.29
C SER A 3 4.19 -2.81 -32.88
N GLN A 4 3.63 -3.99 -33.14
CA GLN A 4 2.18 -4.23 -33.00
C GLN A 4 1.79 -5.42 -32.09
N LYS A 5 2.70 -6.04 -31.34
CA LYS A 5 2.35 -7.17 -30.44
C LYS A 5 2.70 -7.04 -28.96
N ALA A 6 3.07 -5.85 -28.47
CA ALA A 6 3.38 -5.63 -27.05
C ALA A 6 2.56 -4.50 -26.39
N LYS A 7 1.28 -4.33 -26.76
CA LYS A 7 0.39 -3.26 -26.26
C LYS A 7 -1.00 -3.72 -25.77
N GLN A 8 -1.14 -4.96 -25.31
CA GLN A 8 -2.30 -5.37 -24.51
C GLN A 8 -1.80 -5.79 -23.12
N PHE A 9 -2.52 -5.35 -22.08
CA PHE A 9 -2.15 -5.38 -20.65
C PHE A 9 -1.26 -4.24 -20.14
N ARG A 10 -1.83 -3.04 -20.11
CA ARG A 10 -1.60 -2.08 -19.03
C ARG A 10 -2.93 -1.46 -18.61
N LEU A 11 -3.60 -2.06 -17.63
CA LEU A 11 -4.58 -1.33 -16.83
C LEU A 11 -3.81 -0.30 -15.97
N PRO A 12 -4.25 0.96 -15.86
CA PRO A 12 -3.62 1.92 -14.96
C PRO A 12 -3.90 1.54 -13.50
N PHE A 13 -2.81 1.43 -12.74
CA PHE A 13 -2.71 1.04 -11.32
C PHE A 13 -3.48 1.96 -10.33
N GLN A 14 -4.22 2.95 -10.81
CA GLN A 14 -4.96 3.91 -9.98
C GLN A 14 -6.40 3.49 -9.64
N LEU A 15 -6.96 2.47 -10.30
CA LEU A 15 -8.29 1.93 -9.98
C LEU A 15 -8.31 0.96 -8.79
N LEU A 16 -7.15 0.45 -8.36
CA LEU A 16 -7.02 -0.43 -7.19
C LEU A 16 -6.81 0.32 -5.88
N LEU A 17 -6.47 1.62 -5.91
CA LEU A 17 -6.22 2.40 -4.70
C LEU A 17 -7.47 3.13 -4.15
N GLY A 18 -8.56 3.18 -4.93
CA GLY A 18 -9.81 3.84 -4.51
C GLY A 18 -10.70 2.99 -3.59
N ILE A 19 -10.45 1.69 -3.46
CA ILE A 19 -11.31 0.76 -2.70
C ILE A 19 -10.87 0.65 -1.23
N ALA A 20 -9.62 0.98 -0.90
CA ALA A 20 -9.12 0.85 0.47
C ALA A 20 -9.38 2.06 1.39
N ILE A 21 -9.81 3.22 0.86
CA ILE A 21 -10.01 4.45 1.64
C ILE A 21 -11.50 4.90 1.65
N GLY A 22 -12.35 4.31 0.80
CA GLY A 22 -13.76 4.69 0.67
C GLY A 22 -14.72 4.14 1.74
N GLY A 23 -14.30 3.16 2.55
CA GLY A 23 -15.19 2.51 3.54
C GLY A 23 -15.70 3.45 4.64
N VAL A 24 -14.85 4.39 5.10
CA VAL A 24 -15.20 5.31 6.20
C VAL A 24 -16.11 6.45 5.72
N ALA A 25 -15.92 6.94 4.49
CA ALA A 25 -16.77 7.99 3.94
C ALA A 25 -18.17 7.48 3.57
N THR A 26 -18.28 6.21 3.16
CA THR A 26 -19.58 5.64 2.76
C THR A 26 -20.47 5.34 3.97
N ALA A 27 -19.91 4.86 5.09
CA ALA A 27 -20.65 4.65 6.34
C ALA A 27 -21.15 5.96 6.97
N ILE A 28 -20.34 7.02 6.95
CA ILE A 28 -20.74 8.35 7.46
C ILE A 28 -21.76 9.04 6.53
N VAL A 29 -21.68 8.83 5.21
CA VAL A 29 -22.70 9.32 4.27
C VAL A 29 -24.02 8.54 4.43
N ILE A 30 -23.98 7.24 4.72
CA ILE A 30 -25.19 6.45 5.01
C ILE A 30 -25.85 6.89 6.33
N LEU A 31 -25.07 7.12 7.40
CA LEU A 31 -25.58 7.67 8.68
C LEU A 31 -26.04 9.14 8.57
N GLY A 32 -25.36 9.97 7.77
CA GLY A 32 -25.74 11.36 7.51
C GLY A 32 -27.03 11.50 6.68
N VAL A 33 -27.24 10.60 5.72
CA VAL A 33 -28.48 10.54 4.91
C VAL A 33 -29.64 9.97 5.73
N LEU A 34 -29.40 9.03 6.67
CA LEU A 34 -30.43 8.48 7.56
C LEU A 34 -30.81 9.43 8.72
N THR A 35 -29.86 10.20 9.27
CA THR A 35 -30.18 11.17 10.33
C THR A 35 -30.91 12.41 9.79
N LEU A 36 -30.55 12.91 8.59
CA LEU A 36 -31.28 14.00 7.93
C LEU A 36 -32.67 13.61 7.41
N THR A 37 -32.93 12.32 7.19
CA THR A 37 -34.27 11.81 6.85
C THR A 37 -35.11 11.50 8.09
N SER A 38 -34.50 11.22 9.24
CA SER A 38 -35.24 10.93 10.49
C SER A 38 -35.89 12.15 11.15
N GLU A 39 -35.42 13.38 10.90
CA GLU A 39 -36.02 14.58 11.49
C GLU A 39 -37.22 15.13 10.70
N LYS A 40 -37.52 14.62 9.49
CA LYS A 40 -38.73 15.00 8.75
C LYS A 40 -39.29 13.85 7.89
N GLY A 41 -40.17 13.06 8.50
CA GLY A 41 -41.08 12.16 7.80
C GLY A 41 -40.78 10.68 8.08
N GLY A 42 -41.69 10.01 8.78
CA GLY A 42 -41.59 8.60 9.14
C GLY A 42 -41.35 7.68 7.94
N SER A 43 -40.67 6.57 8.21
CA SER A 43 -40.39 5.51 7.25
C SER A 43 -41.67 4.99 6.58
N PRO A 44 -41.65 4.68 5.28
CA PRO A 44 -42.67 3.82 4.69
C PRO A 44 -42.21 2.37 4.78
N ASP A 45 -42.59 1.69 5.87
CA ASP A 45 -42.78 0.23 5.87
C ASP A 45 -44.01 -0.08 5.01
N TYR A 46 -43.89 -0.18 3.68
CA TYR A 46 -44.95 -0.74 2.82
C TYR A 46 -44.40 -1.09 1.43
N GLU A 47 -44.18 -2.38 1.16
CA GLU A 47 -44.46 -3.07 -0.13
C GLU A 47 -43.93 -4.52 -0.15
N ARG A 48 -44.28 -5.33 0.86
CA ARG A 48 -44.21 -6.80 0.76
C ARG A 48 -45.40 -7.45 1.47
N SER A 49 -46.58 -7.29 0.90
CA SER A 49 -47.73 -8.11 1.27
C SER A 49 -48.80 -8.13 0.18
N ILE A 50 -48.47 -8.58 -1.02
CA ILE A 50 -49.44 -9.24 -1.91
C ILE A 50 -48.73 -10.43 -2.58
N ALA A 51 -48.35 -11.42 -1.76
CA ALA A 51 -48.12 -12.78 -2.25
C ALA A 51 -49.50 -13.43 -2.41
N ILE A 52 -49.98 -13.54 -3.65
CA ILE A 52 -51.18 -14.32 -3.95
C ILE A 52 -50.74 -15.78 -4.02
N SER A 53 -50.89 -16.48 -2.91
CA SER A 53 -50.93 -17.94 -2.89
C SER A 53 -52.07 -18.42 -3.80
N GLY A 54 -51.77 -19.37 -4.69
CA GLY A 54 -52.74 -19.97 -5.58
C GLY A 54 -53.85 -20.70 -4.84
N GLU A 55 -54.96 -20.02 -4.62
CA GLU A 55 -56.29 -20.58 -4.49
C GLU A 55 -57.28 -19.52 -4.98
N SER A 56 -58.30 -19.94 -5.71
CA SER A 56 -59.27 -19.09 -6.39
C SER A 56 -59.97 -18.11 -5.44
N LEU A 57 -59.43 -16.89 -5.34
CA LEU A 57 -60.12 -15.76 -4.75
C LEU A 57 -60.58 -14.86 -5.88
N ASP A 58 -61.90 -14.79 -6.00
CA ASP A 58 -62.63 -13.87 -6.86
C ASP A 58 -62.29 -12.41 -6.42
N THR A 59 -61.24 -11.85 -7.00
CA THR A 59 -60.67 -10.52 -6.68
C THR A 59 -61.53 -9.35 -7.15
N THR A 60 -62.76 -9.61 -7.58
CA THR A 60 -63.75 -8.58 -7.90
C THR A 60 -64.28 -7.87 -6.64
N SER A 61 -64.11 -8.44 -5.45
CA SER A 61 -64.81 -7.97 -4.23
C SER A 61 -64.00 -7.10 -3.24
N SER A 62 -62.66 -7.10 -3.24
CA SER A 62 -61.90 -6.38 -2.18
C SER A 62 -61.52 -4.93 -2.50
N ILE A 63 -61.54 -4.52 -3.77
CA ILE A 63 -61.22 -3.12 -4.16
C ILE A 63 -62.47 -2.20 -4.07
N ASP A 64 -63.68 -2.77 -4.09
CA ASP A 64 -64.92 -2.02 -3.90
C ASP A 64 -65.15 -1.59 -2.44
N SER A 65 -64.34 -2.10 -1.49
CA SER A 65 -64.39 -1.69 -0.09
C SER A 65 -63.84 -0.28 0.19
N PHE A 66 -63.13 0.33 -0.77
CA PHE A 66 -62.79 1.75 -0.75
C PHE A 66 -63.87 2.58 -1.45
N GLY A 67 -65.08 2.55 -0.88
CA GLY A 67 -66.15 3.46 -1.27
C GLY A 67 -65.73 4.91 -1.04
N ASN A 68 -65.53 5.67 -2.12
CA ASN A 68 -64.96 7.02 -2.22
C ASN A 68 -63.42 7.14 -2.17
N SER A 69 -62.69 6.26 -2.86
CA SER A 69 -61.28 6.53 -3.20
C SER A 69 -61.15 7.60 -4.30
N PRO A 70 -60.31 8.64 -4.14
CA PRO A 70 -60.06 9.69 -5.15
C PRO A 70 -59.43 9.15 -6.45
N PHE A 71 -59.12 7.86 -6.52
CA PHE A 71 -58.47 7.20 -7.66
C PHE A 71 -59.42 6.38 -8.54
N LYS A 72 -60.74 6.47 -8.33
CA LYS A 72 -61.74 5.76 -9.15
C LYS A 72 -61.73 6.24 -10.61
N GLU A 73 -61.46 7.52 -10.83
CA GLU A 73 -61.32 8.14 -12.16
C GLU A 73 -60.07 7.63 -12.91
N SER A 74 -59.00 7.28 -12.19
CA SER A 74 -57.72 6.83 -12.76
C SER A 74 -57.82 5.49 -13.51
N ARG A 75 -58.91 4.72 -13.33
CA ARG A 75 -59.15 3.47 -14.06
C ARG A 75 -59.48 3.69 -15.55
N ASP A 76 -60.05 4.85 -15.88
CA ASP A 76 -60.51 5.17 -17.24
C ASP A 76 -59.54 6.14 -17.97
N GLU A 77 -58.44 6.49 -17.33
CA GLU A 77 -57.44 7.42 -17.85
C GLU A 77 -56.46 6.70 -18.78
N GLY A 78 -56.61 6.93 -20.10
CA GLY A 78 -55.75 6.34 -21.13
C GLY A 78 -54.43 7.09 -21.41
N HIS A 79 -54.11 8.12 -20.62
CA HIS A 79 -52.97 9.01 -20.86
C HIS A 79 -52.23 9.33 -19.55
N LEU A 80 -50.90 9.41 -19.61
CA LEU A 80 -50.06 9.74 -18.45
C LEU A 80 -50.34 11.18 -17.97
N ARG A 81 -50.61 12.09 -18.90
CA ARG A 81 -50.85 13.51 -18.60
C ARG A 81 -51.96 13.75 -17.57
N SER A 82 -53.01 12.94 -17.55
CA SER A 82 -54.11 13.07 -16.59
C SER A 82 -53.72 12.59 -15.19
N LEU A 83 -52.79 11.64 -15.08
CA LEU A 83 -52.27 11.12 -13.82
C LEU A 83 -51.23 12.04 -13.17
N LEU A 84 -50.54 12.88 -13.95
CA LEU A 84 -49.54 13.83 -13.43
C LEU A 84 -50.11 14.93 -12.50
N ARG A 85 -51.44 15.00 -12.34
CA ARG A 85 -52.12 15.84 -11.34
C ARG A 85 -51.75 15.49 -9.90
N HIS A 86 -51.32 14.25 -9.65
CA HIS A 86 -50.84 13.81 -8.33
C HIS A 86 -49.41 14.30 -8.07
N GLN A 87 -49.21 15.13 -7.05
CA GLN A 87 -47.90 15.75 -6.78
C GLN A 87 -46.95 14.88 -5.95
N GLY A 88 -47.45 13.96 -5.14
CA GLY A 88 -46.65 13.01 -4.36
C GLY A 88 -46.27 11.77 -5.17
N ASN A 89 -45.05 11.25 -4.96
CA ASN A 89 -44.58 10.03 -5.64
C ASN A 89 -45.43 8.80 -5.27
N PHE A 90 -45.88 8.70 -4.01
CA PHE A 90 -46.76 7.61 -3.56
C PHE A 90 -48.11 7.63 -4.28
N ASP A 91 -48.81 8.76 -4.28
CA ASP A 91 -50.14 8.90 -4.92
C ASP A 91 -50.06 8.67 -6.43
N LEU A 92 -49.01 9.18 -7.09
CA LEU A 92 -48.78 8.96 -8.50
C LEU A 92 -48.49 7.48 -8.81
N SER A 93 -47.71 6.80 -7.97
CA SER A 93 -47.41 5.38 -8.14
C SER A 93 -48.66 4.53 -8.00
N LEU A 94 -49.49 4.80 -7.00
CA LEU A 94 -50.75 4.09 -6.80
C LEU A 94 -51.72 4.31 -7.96
N ALA A 95 -51.85 5.57 -8.42
CA ALA A 95 -52.68 5.90 -9.58
C ALA A 95 -52.20 5.19 -10.86
N LEU A 96 -50.88 5.12 -11.08
CA LEU A 96 -50.28 4.37 -12.18
C LEU A 96 -50.54 2.87 -12.09
N HIS A 97 -50.35 2.24 -10.92
CA HIS A 97 -50.65 0.81 -10.76
C HIS A 97 -52.12 0.48 -11.06
N ILE A 98 -53.05 1.37 -10.67
CA ILE A 98 -54.48 1.22 -10.96
C ILE A 98 -54.75 1.40 -12.46
N ALA A 99 -54.23 2.47 -13.06
CA ALA A 99 -54.45 2.79 -14.48
C ALA A 99 -53.88 1.70 -15.39
N LEU A 100 -52.70 1.17 -15.07
CA LEU A 100 -51.98 0.19 -15.89
C LEU A 100 -52.51 -1.25 -15.76
N LYS A 101 -53.45 -1.50 -14.84
CA LYS A 101 -53.96 -2.85 -14.53
C LYS A 101 -54.55 -3.57 -15.75
N ASN A 102 -55.31 -2.89 -16.60
CA ASN A 102 -56.00 -3.49 -17.76
C ASN A 102 -55.48 -2.99 -19.11
N VAL A 103 -54.28 -2.43 -19.12
CA VAL A 103 -53.68 -1.77 -20.28
C VAL A 103 -52.95 -2.79 -21.15
N ASN A 104 -53.12 -2.71 -22.46
CA ASN A 104 -52.39 -3.55 -23.43
C ASN A 104 -51.06 -2.92 -23.85
N GLU A 105 -50.24 -3.67 -24.58
CA GLU A 105 -48.90 -3.22 -25.00
C GLU A 105 -48.90 -1.88 -25.76
N ASN A 106 -49.84 -1.67 -26.69
CA ASN A 106 -49.93 -0.43 -27.47
C ASN A 106 -50.21 0.78 -26.57
N GLN A 107 -51.06 0.59 -25.55
CA GLN A 107 -51.35 1.65 -24.59
C GLN A 107 -50.16 1.89 -23.67
N LEU A 108 -49.42 0.85 -23.23
CA LEU A 108 -48.17 1.02 -22.47
C LEU A 108 -47.13 1.85 -23.23
N GLN A 109 -47.00 1.63 -24.54
CA GLN A 109 -46.13 2.44 -25.38
C GLN A 109 -46.57 3.91 -25.45
N SER A 110 -47.88 4.18 -25.43
CA SER A 110 -48.40 5.56 -25.31
C SER A 110 -48.03 6.20 -23.97
N PHE A 111 -48.17 5.45 -22.86
CA PHE A 111 -47.74 5.92 -21.55
C PHE A 111 -46.23 6.22 -21.50
N LEU A 112 -45.40 5.33 -22.05
CA LEU A 112 -43.94 5.54 -22.16
C LEU A 112 -43.62 6.78 -23.01
N ALA A 113 -44.28 6.93 -24.15
CA ALA A 113 -44.10 8.08 -25.03
C ALA A 113 -44.39 9.40 -24.31
N GLU A 114 -45.36 9.44 -23.39
CA GLU A 114 -45.71 10.63 -22.62
C GLU A 114 -44.77 10.94 -21.45
N THR A 115 -43.85 10.04 -21.07
CA THR A 115 -42.91 10.29 -19.95
C THR A 115 -42.00 11.50 -20.19
N HIS A 116 -41.83 11.94 -21.44
CA HIS A 116 -41.12 13.19 -21.75
C HIS A 116 -41.74 14.43 -21.08
N LEU A 117 -43.04 14.39 -20.77
CA LEU A 117 -43.78 15.48 -20.11
C LEU A 117 -43.34 15.72 -18.66
N ILE A 118 -42.64 14.76 -18.03
CA ILE A 118 -42.16 14.89 -16.65
C ILE A 118 -40.78 15.55 -16.68
N GLU A 119 -40.66 16.80 -16.27
CA GLU A 119 -39.38 17.53 -16.35
C GLU A 119 -38.28 16.93 -15.43
N HIS A 120 -38.64 16.53 -14.21
CA HIS A 120 -37.67 16.07 -13.21
C HIS A 120 -37.14 14.65 -13.53
N PRO A 121 -35.82 14.46 -13.76
CA PRO A 121 -35.25 13.17 -14.20
C PRO A 121 -35.58 11.99 -13.27
N SER A 122 -35.39 12.12 -11.96
CA SER A 122 -35.66 11.02 -11.01
C SER A 122 -37.14 10.63 -10.95
N ARG A 123 -38.05 11.60 -11.09
CA ARG A 123 -39.50 11.35 -11.12
C ARG A 123 -39.92 10.68 -12.43
N ARG A 124 -39.27 11.05 -13.52
CA ARG A 124 -39.47 10.43 -14.84
C ARG A 124 -39.04 8.97 -14.82
N LEU A 125 -37.86 8.68 -14.28
CA LEU A 125 -37.34 7.31 -14.14
C LEU A 125 -38.28 6.46 -13.28
N HIS A 126 -38.71 6.97 -12.13
CA HIS A 126 -39.68 6.29 -11.26
C HIS A 126 -40.99 5.92 -11.98
N VAL A 127 -41.55 6.85 -12.77
CA VAL A 127 -42.75 6.55 -13.59
C VAL A 127 -42.46 5.51 -14.67
N GLN A 128 -41.30 5.59 -15.32
CA GLN A 128 -40.87 4.60 -16.31
C GLN A 128 -40.74 3.22 -15.68
N GLU A 129 -40.16 3.09 -14.48
CA GLU A 129 -40.05 1.82 -13.75
C GLU A 129 -41.41 1.18 -13.48
N VAL A 130 -42.40 1.96 -13.01
CA VAL A 130 -43.76 1.46 -12.78
C VAL A 130 -44.40 0.95 -14.09
N ILE A 131 -44.21 1.68 -15.20
CA ILE A 131 -44.71 1.26 -16.51
C ILE A 131 -44.00 -0.01 -16.99
N PHE A 132 -42.67 -0.07 -16.86
CA PHE A 132 -41.87 -1.22 -17.27
C PHE A 132 -42.11 -2.45 -16.41
N ARG A 133 -42.45 -2.30 -15.13
CA ARG A 133 -42.91 -3.41 -14.27
C ARG A 133 -44.16 -4.06 -14.86
N ARG A 134 -45.15 -3.25 -15.26
CA ARG A 134 -46.35 -3.76 -15.95
C ARG A 134 -46.01 -4.34 -17.31
N TYR A 135 -45.18 -3.68 -18.09
CA TYR A 135 -44.79 -4.17 -19.42
C TYR A 135 -44.11 -5.54 -19.32
N ALA A 136 -43.15 -5.69 -18.41
CA ALA A 136 -42.47 -6.96 -18.16
C ALA A 136 -43.43 -8.06 -17.72
N SER A 137 -44.47 -7.74 -16.93
CA SER A 137 -45.49 -8.72 -16.53
C SER A 137 -46.36 -9.23 -17.70
N LEU A 138 -46.46 -8.48 -18.81
CA LEU A 138 -47.24 -8.84 -19.99
C LEU A 138 -46.38 -9.49 -21.08
N ASP A 139 -45.27 -8.84 -21.43
CA ASP A 139 -44.31 -9.32 -22.41
C ASP A 139 -42.90 -8.83 -22.05
N PRO A 140 -42.13 -9.64 -21.30
CA PRO A 140 -40.80 -9.23 -20.86
C PRO A 140 -39.78 -9.16 -21.99
N LYS A 141 -39.94 -9.93 -23.08
CA LYS A 141 -39.01 -9.86 -24.23
C LYS A 141 -39.15 -8.54 -24.97
N SER A 142 -40.39 -8.12 -25.19
CA SER A 142 -40.67 -6.83 -25.82
C SER A 142 -40.25 -5.66 -24.93
N ALA A 143 -40.43 -5.78 -23.60
CA ALA A 143 -39.94 -4.80 -22.64
C ALA A 143 -38.41 -4.64 -22.68
N VAL A 144 -37.64 -5.74 -22.67
CA VAL A 144 -36.16 -5.69 -22.80
C VAL A 144 -35.76 -5.03 -24.12
N LYS A 145 -36.38 -5.44 -25.23
CA LYS A 145 -36.11 -4.86 -26.55
C LYS A 145 -36.37 -3.35 -26.58
N GLN A 146 -37.44 -2.90 -25.94
CA GLN A 146 -37.80 -1.48 -25.87
C GLN A 146 -36.73 -0.68 -25.11
N VAL A 147 -36.25 -1.19 -23.97
CA VAL A 147 -35.17 -0.55 -23.20
C VAL A 147 -33.87 -0.47 -23.99
N LEU A 148 -33.52 -1.53 -24.73
CA LEU A 148 -32.26 -1.58 -25.49
C LEU A 148 -32.27 -0.71 -26.75
N ILE A 149 -33.43 -0.54 -27.40
CA ILE A 149 -33.50 0.20 -28.67
C ILE A 149 -33.64 1.71 -28.48
N ASP A 150 -34.34 2.18 -27.43
CA ASP A 150 -34.56 3.61 -27.19
C ASP A 150 -33.43 4.23 -26.34
N PRO A 151 -32.59 5.12 -26.89
CA PRO A 151 -31.50 5.75 -26.14
C PRO A 151 -31.96 6.55 -24.92
N LYS A 152 -33.23 6.99 -24.90
CA LYS A 152 -33.81 7.72 -23.75
C LYS A 152 -34.21 6.80 -22.61
N LEU A 153 -34.29 5.49 -22.86
CA LEU A 153 -34.70 4.47 -21.90
C LEU A 153 -33.55 3.51 -21.52
N GLN A 154 -32.36 3.64 -22.13
CA GLN A 154 -31.17 2.84 -21.80
C GLN A 154 -30.62 3.21 -20.40
N HIS A 155 -31.32 2.79 -19.36
CA HIS A 155 -30.95 2.97 -17.94
C HIS A 155 -30.80 1.61 -17.25
N GLU A 156 -29.87 1.51 -16.29
CA GLU A 156 -29.64 0.29 -15.51
C GLU A 156 -30.92 -0.16 -14.82
N ASP A 157 -31.56 0.77 -14.11
CA ASP A 157 -32.72 0.49 -13.25
C ASP A 157 -33.94 -0.02 -14.02
N LEU A 158 -34.08 0.36 -15.29
CA LEU A 158 -35.15 -0.15 -16.15
C LEU A 158 -34.91 -1.60 -16.55
N LEU A 159 -33.67 -1.98 -16.90
CA LEU A 159 -33.32 -3.39 -17.14
C LEU A 159 -33.44 -4.20 -15.85
N LYS A 160 -32.96 -3.68 -14.71
CA LYS A 160 -33.13 -4.32 -13.40
C LYS A 160 -34.61 -4.58 -13.10
N THR A 161 -35.47 -3.60 -13.33
CA THR A 161 -36.93 -3.71 -13.12
C THR A 161 -37.55 -4.78 -14.01
N VAL A 162 -37.23 -4.78 -15.31
CA VAL A 162 -37.78 -5.76 -16.26
C VAL A 162 -37.34 -7.18 -15.92
N PHE A 163 -36.04 -7.38 -15.65
CA PHE A 163 -35.51 -8.70 -15.32
C PHE A 163 -35.92 -9.17 -13.92
N GLY A 164 -36.11 -8.26 -12.97
CA GLY A 164 -36.65 -8.59 -11.65
C GLY A 164 -38.08 -9.11 -11.72
N GLU A 165 -38.96 -8.42 -12.45
CA GLU A 165 -40.34 -8.92 -12.66
C GLU A 165 -40.37 -10.23 -13.45
N TRP A 166 -39.52 -10.35 -14.45
CA TRP A 166 -39.42 -11.58 -15.20
C TRP A 166 -38.96 -12.74 -14.31
N ALA A 167 -37.99 -12.52 -13.43
CA ALA A 167 -37.49 -13.53 -12.51
C ALA A 167 -38.53 -13.97 -11.47
N LEU A 168 -39.40 -13.07 -11.01
CA LEU A 168 -40.50 -13.38 -10.09
C LEU A 168 -41.50 -14.38 -10.69
N THR A 169 -41.74 -14.32 -11.99
CA THR A 169 -42.70 -15.20 -12.67
C THR A 169 -42.05 -16.41 -13.35
N HIS A 170 -40.88 -16.25 -13.98
CA HIS A 170 -40.20 -17.25 -14.80
C HIS A 170 -38.67 -17.11 -14.75
N LEU A 171 -38.05 -17.51 -13.64
CA LEU A 171 -36.60 -17.39 -13.41
C LEU A 171 -35.72 -17.94 -14.54
N ASP A 172 -35.95 -19.18 -14.98
CA ASP A 172 -35.12 -19.82 -16.00
C ASP A 172 -35.16 -19.06 -17.34
N ASN A 173 -36.33 -18.51 -17.69
CA ASN A 173 -36.50 -17.73 -18.91
C ASN A 173 -35.80 -16.37 -18.81
N ALA A 174 -35.83 -15.75 -17.63
CA ALA A 174 -35.10 -14.51 -17.35
C ALA A 174 -33.58 -14.74 -17.45
N ILE A 175 -33.06 -15.82 -16.86
CA ILE A 175 -31.64 -16.19 -16.94
C ILE A 175 -31.24 -16.48 -18.39
N ALA A 176 -32.02 -17.30 -19.11
CA ALA A 176 -31.74 -17.62 -20.51
C ALA A 176 -31.69 -16.37 -21.39
N SER A 177 -32.59 -15.42 -21.16
CA SER A 177 -32.62 -14.17 -21.92
C SER A 177 -31.51 -13.21 -21.51
N ALA A 178 -31.11 -13.20 -20.24
CA ALA A 178 -29.96 -12.43 -19.78
C ALA A 178 -28.63 -12.92 -20.39
N LYS A 179 -28.50 -14.22 -20.71
CA LYS A 179 -27.33 -14.78 -21.41
C LYS A 179 -27.15 -14.26 -22.83
N GLU A 180 -28.23 -13.81 -23.46
CA GLU A 180 -28.20 -13.27 -24.83
C GLU A 180 -27.83 -11.77 -24.85
N LEU A 181 -27.67 -11.13 -23.69
CA LEU A 181 -27.28 -9.74 -23.56
C LEU A 181 -25.75 -9.59 -23.47
N ASP A 182 -25.26 -8.39 -23.81
CA ASP A 182 -23.85 -8.05 -23.74
C ASP A 182 -23.53 -6.98 -22.69
N GLY A 183 -22.38 -7.16 -22.02
CA GLY A 183 -21.74 -6.16 -21.18
C GLY A 183 -22.64 -5.63 -20.07
N PHE A 184 -22.94 -4.33 -20.13
CA PHE A 184 -23.71 -3.63 -19.10
C PHE A 184 -25.15 -4.16 -18.94
N ALA A 185 -25.78 -4.60 -20.03
CA ALA A 185 -27.16 -5.08 -19.99
C ALA A 185 -27.27 -6.42 -19.25
N THR A 186 -26.29 -7.31 -19.41
CA THR A 186 -26.17 -8.57 -18.65
C THR A 186 -26.01 -8.31 -17.15
N LEU A 187 -25.24 -7.28 -16.78
CA LEU A 187 -25.03 -6.89 -15.39
C LEU A 187 -26.30 -6.36 -14.72
N ALA A 188 -27.02 -5.49 -15.41
CA ALA A 188 -28.30 -4.96 -14.94
C ALA A 188 -29.34 -6.08 -14.80
N ALA A 189 -29.39 -7.01 -15.77
CA ALA A 189 -30.26 -8.18 -15.72
C ALA A 189 -29.92 -9.09 -14.52
N LEU A 190 -28.65 -9.40 -14.31
CA LEU A 190 -28.19 -10.21 -13.17
C LEU A 190 -28.61 -9.56 -11.84
N ARG A 191 -28.36 -8.25 -11.64
CA ARG A 191 -28.75 -7.55 -10.41
C ARG A 191 -30.26 -7.58 -10.20
N GLY A 192 -31.05 -7.30 -11.24
CA GLY A 192 -32.51 -7.36 -11.16
C GLY A 192 -33.04 -8.74 -10.76
N ILE A 193 -32.48 -9.81 -11.34
CA ILE A 193 -32.82 -11.20 -10.98
C ILE A 193 -32.51 -11.47 -9.51
N LEU A 194 -31.31 -11.11 -9.05
CA LEU A 194 -30.87 -11.40 -7.68
C LEU A 194 -31.62 -10.57 -6.64
N GLU A 195 -31.82 -9.27 -6.87
CA GLU A 195 -32.46 -8.36 -5.91
C GLU A 195 -33.98 -8.59 -5.75
N SER A 196 -34.63 -9.23 -6.74
CA SER A 196 -36.07 -9.49 -6.70
C SER A 196 -36.45 -10.83 -6.07
N ARG A 197 -35.49 -11.75 -5.91
CA ARG A 197 -35.73 -13.16 -5.57
C ARG A 197 -35.08 -13.57 -4.25
N ASP A 198 -35.62 -13.05 -3.16
CA ASP A 198 -35.18 -13.34 -1.78
C ASP A 198 -35.24 -14.83 -1.39
N ASP A 199 -36.04 -15.62 -2.11
CA ASP A 199 -36.18 -17.06 -1.91
C ASP A 199 -34.99 -17.89 -2.45
N LEU A 200 -34.08 -17.28 -3.23
CA LEU A 200 -32.91 -17.99 -3.76
C LEU A 200 -31.82 -18.11 -2.71
N SER A 201 -31.30 -19.33 -2.54
CA SER A 201 -30.11 -19.59 -1.73
C SER A 201 -28.86 -18.99 -2.35
N ASP A 202 -27.86 -18.70 -1.52
CA ASP A 202 -26.57 -18.13 -1.93
C ASP A 202 -25.90 -18.94 -3.05
N THR A 203 -25.90 -20.27 -2.92
CA THR A 203 -25.36 -21.18 -3.94
C THR A 203 -26.02 -20.99 -5.30
N ILE A 204 -27.36 -20.82 -5.32
CA ILE A 204 -28.10 -20.60 -6.56
C ILE A 204 -27.79 -19.21 -7.12
N ARG A 205 -27.71 -18.17 -6.26
CA ARG A 205 -27.36 -16.81 -6.68
C ARG A 205 -25.98 -16.74 -7.34
N ILE A 206 -24.98 -17.41 -6.75
CA ILE A 206 -23.63 -17.50 -7.31
C ILE A 206 -23.61 -18.29 -8.62
N GLU A 207 -24.36 -19.39 -8.69
CA GLU A 207 -24.48 -20.18 -9.93
C GLU A 207 -25.12 -19.37 -11.07
N ILE A 208 -26.15 -18.56 -10.78
CA ILE A 208 -26.72 -17.62 -11.76
C ILE A 208 -25.66 -16.62 -12.23
N GLY A 209 -24.88 -16.05 -11.30
CA GLY A 209 -23.75 -15.18 -11.62
C GLY A 209 -22.75 -15.85 -12.56
N ARG A 210 -22.36 -17.10 -12.28
CA ARG A 210 -21.44 -17.89 -13.10
C ARG A 210 -22.00 -18.19 -14.49
N GLN A 211 -23.28 -18.56 -14.57
CA GLN A 211 -23.99 -18.79 -15.82
C GLN A 211 -24.06 -17.54 -16.70
N LEU A 212 -24.07 -16.35 -16.10
CA LEU A 212 -24.05 -15.05 -16.78
C LEU A 212 -22.64 -14.46 -16.91
N GLY A 213 -21.58 -15.23 -16.59
CA GLY A 213 -20.18 -14.80 -16.71
C GLY A 213 -19.76 -13.68 -15.74
N ASN A 214 -20.53 -13.47 -14.67
CA ASN A 214 -20.41 -12.34 -13.75
C ASN A 214 -20.53 -12.79 -12.28
N GLU A 215 -19.79 -13.84 -11.91
CA GLU A 215 -19.78 -14.41 -10.55
C GLU A 215 -19.46 -13.36 -9.47
N LEU A 216 -18.48 -12.48 -9.71
CA LEU A 216 -18.12 -11.40 -8.78
C LEU A 216 -19.28 -10.43 -8.50
N VAL A 217 -20.13 -10.15 -9.49
CA VAL A 217 -21.27 -9.25 -9.30
C VAL A 217 -22.36 -9.94 -8.49
N ALA A 218 -22.55 -11.24 -8.65
CA ALA A 218 -23.44 -12.01 -7.79
C ALA A 218 -22.95 -12.03 -6.34
N GLN A 219 -21.64 -12.25 -6.12
CA GLN A 219 -21.03 -12.18 -4.78
C GLN A 219 -21.24 -10.80 -4.15
N ASN A 220 -20.92 -9.72 -4.87
CA ASN A 220 -21.09 -8.35 -4.36
C ASN A 220 -22.55 -8.03 -4.02
N THR A 221 -23.50 -8.48 -4.84
CA THR A 221 -24.93 -8.24 -4.60
C THR A 221 -25.40 -8.94 -3.33
N LEU A 222 -24.94 -10.18 -3.12
CA LEU A 222 -25.20 -10.94 -1.89
C LEU A 222 -24.60 -10.25 -0.67
N THR A 223 -23.34 -9.83 -0.74
CA THR A 223 -22.67 -9.10 0.34
C THR A 223 -23.43 -7.82 0.71
N GLN A 224 -23.87 -7.03 -0.27
CA GLN A 224 -24.65 -5.81 -0.02
C GLN A 224 -26.00 -6.11 0.65
N SER A 225 -26.69 -7.18 0.22
CA SER A 225 -27.94 -7.64 0.86
C SER A 225 -27.70 -7.99 2.34
N ASN A 226 -26.68 -8.82 2.60
CA ASN A 226 -26.34 -9.25 3.95
C ASN A 226 -25.95 -8.07 4.85
N LEU A 227 -25.24 -7.08 4.32
CA LEU A 227 -24.92 -5.87 5.09
C LEU A 227 -26.15 -5.02 5.40
N SER A 228 -27.06 -4.85 4.44
CA SER A 228 -28.31 -4.12 4.69
C SER A 228 -29.18 -4.82 5.73
N GLU A 229 -29.16 -6.15 5.79
CA GLU A 229 -29.89 -6.91 6.79
C GLU A 229 -29.18 -6.95 8.13
N ALA A 230 -27.85 -6.98 8.14
CA ALA A 230 -27.04 -6.95 9.36
C ALA A 230 -27.23 -5.66 10.17
N ILE A 231 -27.61 -4.55 9.52
CA ILE A 231 -28.00 -3.30 10.22
C ILE A 231 -29.30 -3.49 11.04
N LYS A 232 -30.12 -4.50 10.73
CA LYS A 232 -31.38 -4.78 11.42
C LYS A 232 -31.23 -5.92 12.42
N ASP A 233 -30.64 -7.03 12.00
CA ASP A 233 -30.41 -8.22 12.82
C ASP A 233 -29.08 -8.92 12.43
N PRO A 234 -27.95 -8.44 12.98
CA PRO A 234 -26.64 -8.99 12.62
C PRO A 234 -26.44 -10.43 13.09
N ASN A 235 -27.13 -10.86 14.15
CA ASN A 235 -27.02 -12.22 14.67
C ASN A 235 -27.66 -13.24 13.72
N SER A 236 -28.86 -12.94 13.19
CA SER A 236 -29.53 -13.80 12.20
C SER A 236 -28.72 -13.93 10.91
N VAL A 237 -28.17 -12.81 10.41
CA VAL A 237 -27.30 -12.82 9.22
C VAL A 237 -26.04 -13.64 9.48
N TRP A 238 -25.41 -13.50 10.65
CA TRP A 238 -24.25 -14.30 11.04
C TRP A 238 -24.54 -15.80 11.02
N ASP A 239 -25.67 -16.23 11.61
CA ASP A 239 -26.07 -17.64 11.62
C ASP A 239 -26.33 -18.18 10.21
N THR A 240 -26.88 -17.35 9.32
CA THR A 240 -27.11 -17.71 7.91
C THR A 240 -25.80 -17.91 7.16
N LEU A 241 -24.79 -17.07 7.40
CA LEU A 241 -23.49 -17.14 6.72
C LEU A 241 -22.69 -18.41 7.03
N ILE A 242 -22.91 -19.04 8.19
CA ILE A 242 -22.13 -20.20 8.62
C ILE A 242 -22.55 -21.49 7.90
N GLY A 243 -23.85 -21.67 7.66
CA GLY A 243 -24.38 -22.88 7.02
C GLY A 243 -23.95 -24.19 7.73
N ASP A 244 -23.76 -25.26 6.94
CA ASP A 244 -23.51 -26.65 7.40
C ASP A 244 -22.01 -27.04 7.53
N ASP A 245 -21.15 -26.19 8.09
CA ASP A 245 -19.70 -26.45 8.34
C ASP A 245 -18.78 -26.48 7.10
N VAL A 246 -18.36 -25.29 6.64
CA VAL A 246 -16.96 -24.89 6.31
C VAL A 246 -17.02 -23.41 5.88
N VAL A 247 -16.35 -22.52 6.62
CA VAL A 247 -16.20 -21.12 6.20
C VAL A 247 -15.19 -21.06 5.06
N ASP A 248 -15.65 -20.72 3.86
CA ASP A 248 -14.73 -20.47 2.75
C ASP A 248 -14.02 -19.10 2.92
N THR A 249 -12.91 -18.91 2.21
CA THR A 249 -12.12 -17.67 2.32
C THR A 249 -12.88 -16.43 1.83
N ALA A 250 -13.86 -16.58 0.92
CA ALA A 250 -14.68 -15.48 0.43
C ALA A 250 -15.71 -15.04 1.49
N GLN A 251 -16.33 -16.00 2.18
CA GLN A 251 -17.22 -15.79 3.31
C GLN A 251 -16.51 -15.09 4.46
N THR A 252 -15.21 -15.37 4.68
CA THR A 252 -14.41 -14.68 5.70
C THR A 252 -14.48 -13.16 5.53
N GLY A 253 -14.46 -12.66 4.30
CA GLY A 253 -14.62 -11.22 4.01
C GLY A 253 -16.01 -10.69 4.38
N THR A 254 -17.08 -11.45 4.08
CA THR A 254 -18.45 -11.08 4.44
C THR A 254 -18.68 -11.14 5.96
N PHE A 255 -18.12 -12.14 6.66
CA PHE A 255 -18.14 -12.23 8.12
C PHE A 255 -17.50 -11.00 8.78
N ILE A 256 -16.34 -10.58 8.28
CA ILE A 256 -15.67 -9.38 8.79
C ILE A 256 -16.59 -8.16 8.64
N GLN A 257 -17.20 -7.96 7.47
CA GLN A 257 -18.07 -6.80 7.24
C GLN A 257 -19.35 -6.83 8.09
N VAL A 258 -19.95 -8.01 8.28
CA VAL A 258 -21.10 -8.17 9.19
C VAL A 258 -20.69 -7.93 10.65
N ALA A 259 -19.53 -8.43 11.08
CA ALA A 259 -19.01 -8.14 12.41
C ALA A 259 -18.73 -6.65 12.59
N GLU A 260 -18.16 -5.96 11.59
CA GLU A 260 -17.94 -4.51 11.65
C GLU A 260 -19.26 -3.75 11.81
N ALA A 261 -20.29 -4.10 11.04
CA ALA A 261 -21.63 -3.53 11.19
C ALA A 261 -22.21 -3.80 12.59
N TRP A 262 -22.04 -5.01 13.10
CA TRP A 262 -22.50 -5.40 14.44
C TRP A 262 -21.76 -4.62 15.54
N ILE A 263 -20.44 -4.49 15.45
CA ILE A 263 -19.62 -3.70 16.40
C ILE A 263 -20.08 -2.24 16.41
N ALA A 264 -20.39 -1.67 15.25
CA ALA A 264 -20.88 -0.30 15.15
C ALA A 264 -22.26 -0.11 15.82
N MET A 265 -23.08 -1.15 15.92
CA MET A 265 -24.42 -1.10 16.53
C MET A 265 -24.42 -1.37 18.03
N ASP A 266 -23.73 -2.43 18.47
CA ASP A 266 -23.85 -3.02 19.82
C ASP A 266 -22.49 -3.25 20.49
N GLY A 267 -21.40 -2.78 19.88
CA GLY A 267 -20.04 -2.87 20.41
C GLY A 267 -19.49 -4.30 20.43
N MET A 268 -19.79 -5.04 21.51
CA MET A 268 -18.98 -6.19 21.93
C MET A 268 -19.70 -7.55 21.90
N SER A 269 -21.02 -7.58 21.69
CA SER A 269 -21.79 -8.83 21.72
C SER A 269 -21.38 -9.84 20.64
N VAL A 270 -20.77 -9.37 19.55
CA VAL A 270 -20.21 -10.20 18.48
C VAL A 270 -19.07 -11.11 18.93
N LEU A 271 -18.30 -10.74 19.98
CA LEU A 271 -17.13 -11.51 20.41
C LEU A 271 -17.48 -12.95 20.79
N GLY A 272 -18.53 -13.11 21.60
CA GLY A 272 -19.01 -14.42 22.00
C GLY A 272 -19.46 -15.25 20.80
N LYS A 273 -20.08 -14.59 19.81
CA LYS A 273 -20.50 -15.24 18.57
C LYS A 273 -19.28 -15.75 17.78
N ILE A 274 -18.31 -14.88 17.52
CA ILE A 274 -17.06 -15.23 16.80
C ILE A 274 -16.38 -16.44 17.43
N ASN A 275 -16.21 -16.47 18.76
CA ASN A 275 -15.55 -17.60 19.45
C ASN A 275 -16.32 -18.91 19.38
N ASN A 276 -17.64 -18.83 19.56
CA ASN A 276 -18.45 -20.04 19.71
C ASN A 276 -18.80 -20.67 18.36
N THR A 277 -18.81 -19.88 17.29
CA THR A 277 -19.23 -20.36 15.97
C THR A 277 -18.06 -20.64 15.03
N LEU A 278 -16.98 -19.86 15.08
CA LEU A 278 -15.78 -20.10 14.26
C LEU A 278 -14.85 -21.07 15.01
N THR A 279 -15.14 -22.37 14.92
CA THR A 279 -14.40 -23.42 15.65
C THR A 279 -13.01 -23.70 15.07
N ASP A 280 -12.76 -23.36 13.80
CA ASP A 280 -11.41 -23.35 13.23
C ASP A 280 -10.57 -22.23 13.86
N LYS A 281 -9.52 -22.64 14.56
CA LYS A 281 -8.66 -21.74 15.35
C LYS A 281 -7.98 -20.67 14.48
N THR A 282 -7.59 -21.03 13.27
CA THR A 282 -6.88 -20.12 12.36
C THR A 282 -7.81 -19.03 11.85
N THR A 283 -9.01 -19.41 11.42
CA THR A 283 -10.05 -18.51 10.92
C THR A 283 -10.53 -17.59 12.03
N ASN A 284 -10.83 -18.14 13.21
CA ASN A 284 -11.22 -17.35 14.38
C ASN A 284 -10.16 -16.29 14.75
N SER A 285 -8.91 -16.71 14.89
CA SER A 285 -7.81 -15.80 15.21
C SER A 285 -7.61 -14.73 14.13
N SER A 286 -7.82 -15.07 12.85
CA SER A 286 -7.67 -14.15 11.72
C SER A 286 -8.78 -13.10 11.69
N VAL A 287 -10.03 -13.50 11.92
CA VAL A 287 -11.18 -12.58 12.01
C VAL A 287 -11.00 -11.63 13.20
N LEU A 288 -10.69 -12.16 14.39
CA LEU A 288 -10.45 -11.32 15.58
C LEU A 288 -9.28 -10.34 15.39
N THR A 289 -8.19 -10.79 14.77
CA THR A 289 -7.03 -9.92 14.49
C THR A 289 -7.38 -8.84 13.48
N THR A 290 -8.23 -9.15 12.49
CA THR A 290 -8.66 -8.15 11.49
C THR A 290 -9.55 -7.07 12.12
N LEU A 291 -10.43 -7.48 13.05
CA LEU A 291 -11.38 -6.59 13.72
C LEU A 291 -10.78 -5.88 14.95
N ILE A 292 -9.53 -6.16 15.29
CA ILE A 292 -8.95 -5.81 16.59
C ILE A 292 -8.99 -4.31 16.87
N HIS A 293 -8.80 -3.48 15.85
CA HIS A 293 -8.77 -2.04 16.00
C HIS A 293 -10.15 -1.48 16.36
N GLN A 294 -11.21 -1.94 15.68
CA GLN A 294 -12.60 -1.54 15.93
C GLN A 294 -13.05 -2.06 17.31
N LEU A 295 -12.73 -3.31 17.63
CA LEU A 295 -13.06 -3.93 18.91
C LEU A 295 -12.37 -3.21 20.08
N VAL A 296 -11.09 -2.88 19.96
CA VAL A 296 -10.33 -2.16 20.99
C VAL A 296 -10.78 -0.71 21.12
N GLN A 297 -11.20 -0.06 20.02
CA GLN A 297 -11.82 1.27 20.09
C GLN A 297 -13.17 1.26 20.80
N ALA A 298 -13.94 0.17 20.67
CA ALA A 298 -15.22 0.01 21.35
C ALA A 298 -15.03 -0.27 22.85
N ASP A 299 -14.24 -1.29 23.21
CA ASP A 299 -13.91 -1.61 24.60
C ASP A 299 -12.63 -2.49 24.69
N ALA A 300 -11.48 -1.85 24.87
CA ALA A 300 -10.19 -2.54 24.96
C ALA A 300 -10.10 -3.55 26.12
N GLN A 301 -10.69 -3.24 27.28
CA GLN A 301 -10.65 -4.09 28.46
C GLN A 301 -11.48 -5.35 28.22
N ALA A 302 -12.70 -5.22 27.67
CA ALA A 302 -13.54 -6.37 27.36
C ALA A 302 -12.89 -7.31 26.34
N VAL A 303 -12.23 -6.77 25.30
CA VAL A 303 -11.51 -7.58 24.31
C VAL A 303 -10.32 -8.29 24.95
N PHE A 304 -9.57 -7.61 25.82
CA PHE A 304 -8.46 -8.21 26.55
C PHE A 304 -8.92 -9.35 27.46
N ASP A 305 -9.99 -9.14 28.23
CA ASP A 305 -10.57 -10.15 29.11
C ASP A 305 -11.11 -11.34 28.33
N PHE A 306 -11.78 -11.08 27.20
CA PHE A 306 -12.24 -12.13 26.30
C PHE A 306 -11.08 -12.94 25.72
N ALA A 307 -10.02 -12.28 25.24
CA ALA A 307 -8.85 -12.96 24.69
C ALA A 307 -8.24 -13.93 25.72
N ARG A 308 -8.24 -13.58 27.01
CA ARG A 308 -7.74 -14.45 28.09
C ARG A 308 -8.53 -15.75 28.26
N THR A 309 -9.81 -15.78 27.86
CA THR A 309 -10.65 -16.99 27.92
C THR A 309 -10.37 -17.99 26.80
N MET A 310 -9.64 -17.57 25.76
CA MET A 310 -9.31 -18.42 24.61
C MET A 310 -8.28 -19.50 24.98
N GLU A 311 -8.21 -20.54 24.14
CA GLU A 311 -7.18 -21.57 24.25
C GLU A 311 -5.76 -21.01 24.06
N ASN A 312 -4.76 -21.65 24.70
CA ASN A 312 -3.41 -21.11 24.88
C ASN A 312 -2.72 -20.58 23.60
N ASP A 313 -2.80 -21.30 22.47
CA ASP A 313 -2.08 -20.95 21.25
C ASP A 313 -2.68 -19.72 20.54
N ALA A 314 -4.01 -19.59 20.51
CA ALA A 314 -4.70 -18.43 19.94
C ALA A 314 -4.66 -17.24 20.92
N ARG A 315 -4.82 -17.50 22.22
CA ARG A 315 -4.86 -16.49 23.29
C ARG A 315 -3.69 -15.52 23.23
N ASN A 316 -2.46 -16.05 23.21
CA ASN A 316 -1.28 -15.20 23.32
C ASN A 316 -1.13 -14.27 22.10
N ASN A 317 -1.46 -14.76 20.90
CA ASN A 317 -1.42 -13.96 19.68
C ASN A 317 -2.47 -12.84 19.72
N VAL A 318 -3.71 -13.16 20.11
CA VAL A 318 -4.78 -12.17 20.24
C VAL A 318 -4.43 -11.15 21.33
N ILE A 319 -3.97 -11.56 22.51
CA ILE A 319 -3.54 -10.65 23.59
C ILE A 319 -2.46 -9.67 23.09
N VAL A 320 -1.44 -10.16 22.37
CA VAL A 320 -0.40 -9.28 21.81
C VAL A 320 -1.00 -8.24 20.87
N ASN A 321 -1.94 -8.64 20.01
CA ASN A 321 -2.59 -7.71 19.06
C ASN A 321 -3.50 -6.70 19.77
N VAL A 322 -4.29 -7.14 20.77
CA VAL A 322 -5.10 -6.27 21.63
C VAL A 322 -4.21 -5.21 22.28
N VAL A 323 -3.13 -5.63 22.93
CA VAL A 323 -2.24 -4.72 23.65
C VAL A 323 -1.55 -3.74 22.70
N ASN A 324 -1.12 -4.18 21.51
CA ASN A 324 -0.53 -3.28 20.51
C ASN A 324 -1.53 -2.21 20.03
N ALA A 325 -2.79 -2.57 19.85
CA ALA A 325 -3.84 -1.62 19.46
C ALA A 325 -4.21 -0.70 20.63
N TRP A 326 -4.34 -1.25 21.84
CA TRP A 326 -4.70 -0.51 23.04
C TRP A 326 -3.62 0.49 23.43
N ALA A 327 -2.35 0.11 23.35
CA ALA A 327 -1.22 0.97 23.66
C ALA A 327 -1.12 2.24 22.78
N ARG A 328 -1.80 2.26 21.62
CA ARG A 328 -1.89 3.46 20.76
C ARG A 328 -3.01 4.39 21.18
N LEU A 329 -4.04 3.88 21.86
CA LEU A 329 -5.19 4.66 22.33
C LEU A 329 -4.99 5.14 23.77
N ASP A 330 -4.60 4.21 24.64
CA ASP A 330 -4.45 4.43 26.08
C ASP A 330 -3.34 3.52 26.62
N PRO A 331 -2.07 3.97 26.55
CA PRO A 331 -0.92 3.17 27.00
C PRO A 331 -0.91 2.93 28.51
N GLU A 332 -1.46 3.84 29.32
CA GLU A 332 -1.54 3.67 30.78
C GLU A 332 -2.53 2.57 31.16
N ALA A 333 -3.73 2.58 30.55
CA ALA A 333 -4.72 1.52 30.77
C ALA A 333 -4.21 0.16 30.25
N ALA A 334 -3.56 0.14 29.08
CA ALA A 334 -2.92 -1.08 28.56
C ALA A 334 -1.83 -1.61 29.53
N LEU A 335 -1.02 -0.72 30.12
CA LEU A 335 0.02 -1.08 31.07
C LEU A 335 -0.56 -1.65 32.37
N SER A 336 -1.66 -1.08 32.86
CA SER A 336 -2.41 -1.62 34.00
C SER A 336 -2.97 -3.01 33.70
N ALA A 337 -3.59 -3.19 32.53
CA ALA A 337 -4.21 -4.45 32.13
C ALA A 337 -3.20 -5.61 32.05
N VAL A 338 -2.01 -5.37 31.51
CA VAL A 338 -0.98 -6.43 31.36
C VAL A 338 -0.43 -6.93 32.69
N GLN A 339 -0.58 -6.19 33.79
CA GLN A 339 -0.16 -6.67 35.12
C GLN A 339 -0.89 -7.94 35.56
N SER A 340 -2.10 -8.15 35.03
CA SER A 340 -2.90 -9.35 35.28
C SER A 340 -2.42 -10.59 34.50
N VAL A 341 -1.45 -10.48 33.59
CA VAL A 341 -0.92 -11.59 32.78
C VAL A 341 0.02 -12.46 33.62
N GLU A 342 -0.36 -13.71 33.88
CA GLU A 342 0.39 -14.61 34.78
C GLU A 342 1.80 -14.94 34.28
N SER A 343 1.96 -15.18 32.97
CA SER A 343 3.26 -15.48 32.38
C SER A 343 4.17 -14.25 32.42
N LYS A 344 5.21 -14.30 33.25
CA LYS A 344 6.20 -13.22 33.38
C LYS A 344 6.86 -12.87 32.04
N SER A 345 7.21 -13.87 31.23
CA SER A 345 7.85 -13.63 29.93
C SER A 345 6.91 -12.94 28.94
N LEU A 346 5.63 -13.34 28.91
CA LEU A 346 4.63 -12.68 28.08
C LEU A 346 4.37 -11.25 28.57
N ARG A 347 4.23 -11.05 29.88
CA ARG A 347 4.04 -9.73 30.48
C ARG A 347 5.16 -8.77 30.12
N THR A 348 6.42 -9.16 30.33
CA THR A 348 7.59 -8.35 29.95
C THR A 348 7.61 -8.02 28.45
N SER A 349 7.23 -8.97 27.59
CA SER A 349 7.11 -8.72 26.15
C SER A 349 6.04 -7.68 25.82
N LEU A 350 4.89 -7.73 26.50
CA LEU A 350 3.79 -6.78 26.33
C LEU A 350 4.14 -5.38 26.87
N GLU A 351 4.78 -5.29 28.03
CA GLU A 351 5.26 -4.04 28.62
C GLU A 351 6.25 -3.32 27.68
N ASN A 352 7.21 -4.05 27.11
CA ASN A 352 8.15 -3.48 26.14
C ASN A 352 7.45 -2.98 24.87
N ARG A 353 6.38 -3.65 24.42
CA ARG A 353 5.58 -3.23 23.26
C ARG A 353 4.78 -1.97 23.56
N ILE A 354 4.19 -1.88 24.76
CA ILE A 354 3.48 -0.68 25.22
C ILE A 354 4.46 0.50 25.26
N ALA A 355 5.64 0.32 25.88
CA ALA A 355 6.69 1.33 25.93
C ALA A 355 7.11 1.83 24.53
N ALA A 356 7.36 0.91 23.59
CA ALA A 356 7.71 1.27 22.22
C ALA A 356 6.58 2.00 21.49
N SER A 357 5.34 1.54 21.65
CA SER A 357 4.15 2.17 21.05
C SER A 357 3.92 3.58 21.63
N TRP A 358 4.01 3.72 22.94
CA TRP A 358 3.82 5.00 23.62
C TRP A 358 4.90 6.00 23.20
N GLY A 359 6.17 5.61 23.22
CA GLY A 359 7.27 6.46 22.75
C GLY A 359 7.14 6.88 21.29
N SER A 360 6.74 5.96 20.41
CA SER A 360 6.58 6.29 18.99
C SER A 360 5.39 7.20 18.69
N THR A 361 4.27 7.04 19.40
CA THR A 361 3.01 7.77 19.12
C THR A 361 2.86 9.06 19.92
N ASN A 362 3.31 9.08 21.17
CA ASN A 362 3.24 10.24 22.05
C ASN A 362 4.54 10.38 22.86
N PRO A 363 5.65 10.75 22.20
CA PRO A 363 6.99 10.74 22.78
C PRO A 363 7.10 11.61 24.05
N ARG A 364 6.48 12.80 24.07
CA ARG A 364 6.56 13.68 25.24
C ARG A 364 5.81 13.10 26.44
N SER A 365 4.62 12.56 26.20
CA SER A 365 3.82 11.91 27.24
C SER A 365 4.55 10.71 27.86
N VAL A 366 5.20 9.85 27.06
CA VAL A 366 5.94 8.72 27.67
C VAL A 366 7.13 9.20 28.49
N LEU A 367 7.82 10.26 28.04
CA LEU A 367 8.97 10.83 28.75
C LEU A 367 8.57 11.46 30.09
N GLU A 368 7.41 12.10 30.16
CA GLU A 368 6.82 12.63 31.39
C GLU A 368 6.35 11.54 32.36
N ASN A 369 6.10 10.32 31.86
CA ASN A 369 5.50 9.21 32.62
C ASN A 369 6.40 7.96 32.66
N LEU A 370 7.72 8.11 32.50
CA LEU A 370 8.67 6.97 32.51
C LEU A 370 8.57 6.13 33.78
N ASP A 371 8.27 6.76 34.92
CA ASP A 371 8.13 6.09 36.22
C ASP A 371 6.95 5.10 36.29
N LEU A 372 5.97 5.23 35.37
CA LEU A 372 4.88 4.25 35.26
C LEU A 372 5.37 2.95 34.61
N LEU A 373 6.40 3.02 33.76
CA LEU A 373 6.95 1.86 33.06
C LEU A 373 7.88 1.04 33.97
N PRO A 374 7.86 -0.29 33.84
CA PRO A 374 8.83 -1.13 34.52
C PRO A 374 10.25 -0.83 33.99
N GLU A 375 11.25 -0.97 34.84
CA GLU A 375 12.65 -0.62 34.55
C GLU A 375 13.15 -1.22 33.22
N ASN A 376 12.78 -2.48 32.91
CA ASN A 376 13.17 -3.14 31.66
C ASN A 376 12.57 -2.54 30.38
N ALA A 377 11.55 -1.69 30.50
CA ALA A 377 10.82 -1.09 29.38
C ALA A 377 11.13 0.41 29.20
N GLN A 378 11.76 1.06 30.18
CA GLN A 378 12.07 2.49 30.14
C GLN A 378 13.03 2.83 28.99
N ASP A 379 14.12 2.07 28.84
CA ASP A 379 15.08 2.25 27.74
C ASP A 379 14.40 2.17 26.36
N MET A 380 13.46 1.23 26.20
CA MET A 380 12.71 1.06 24.96
C MET A 380 11.79 2.25 24.68
N ALA A 381 11.12 2.77 25.72
CA ALA A 381 10.30 3.97 25.60
C ALA A 381 11.13 5.19 25.22
N VAL A 382 12.25 5.42 25.90
CA VAL A 382 13.16 6.55 25.63
C VAL A 382 13.70 6.47 24.20
N SER A 383 14.20 5.30 23.78
CA SER A 383 14.72 5.11 22.42
C SER A 383 13.63 5.36 21.35
N SER A 384 12.42 4.82 21.56
CA SER A 384 11.30 5.02 20.63
C SER A 384 10.82 6.47 20.59
N ALA A 385 10.86 7.16 21.74
CA ALA A 385 10.52 8.57 21.84
C ALA A 385 11.52 9.46 21.10
N ILE A 386 12.81 9.22 21.29
CA ILE A 386 13.88 9.95 20.59
C ILE A 386 13.79 9.75 19.08
N SER A 387 13.55 8.51 18.62
CA SER A 387 13.36 8.22 17.19
C SER A 387 12.16 8.97 16.59
N SER A 388 11.03 9.00 17.30
CA SER A 388 9.84 9.75 16.88
C SER A 388 10.08 11.27 16.85
N LEU A 389 10.76 11.80 17.87
CA LEU A 389 11.14 13.20 17.95
C LEU A 389 12.16 13.56 16.87
N ALA A 390 13.08 12.67 16.47
CA ALA A 390 14.04 12.97 15.41
C ALA A 390 13.36 13.42 14.10
N HIS A 391 12.19 12.85 13.80
CA HIS A 391 11.42 13.19 12.60
C HIS A 391 10.61 14.49 12.76
N THR A 392 10.06 14.73 13.96
CA THR A 392 9.10 15.81 14.23
C THR A 392 9.73 17.06 14.85
N ALA A 393 10.64 16.88 15.81
CA ALA A 393 11.38 17.89 16.57
C ALA A 393 12.86 17.46 16.78
N PRO A 394 13.71 17.50 15.74
CA PRO A 394 15.05 16.91 15.78
C PRO A 394 16.00 17.52 16.82
N GLU A 395 15.88 18.82 17.12
CA GLU A 395 16.68 19.47 18.16
C GLU A 395 16.35 18.94 19.56
N GLU A 396 15.06 18.73 19.85
CA GLU A 396 14.60 18.12 21.10
C GLU A 396 15.11 16.68 21.22
N ALA A 397 15.04 15.90 20.13
CA ALA A 397 15.60 14.56 20.07
C ALA A 397 17.11 14.52 20.32
N ALA A 398 17.85 15.50 19.78
CA ALA A 398 19.30 15.60 19.96
C ALA A 398 19.67 15.94 21.40
N ASN A 399 18.94 16.85 22.05
CA ASN A 399 19.15 17.19 23.46
C ASN A 399 18.84 15.99 24.38
N LEU A 400 17.77 15.23 24.09
CA LEU A 400 17.46 14.00 24.83
C LEU A 400 18.53 12.92 24.62
N MET A 401 18.98 12.71 23.39
CA MET A 401 20.09 11.81 23.07
C MET A 401 21.36 12.19 23.83
N ALA A 402 21.70 13.49 23.89
CA ALA A 402 22.85 14.00 24.62
C ALA A 402 22.79 13.69 26.12
N SER A 403 21.59 13.62 26.70
CA SER A 403 21.37 13.32 28.13
C SER A 403 21.46 11.84 28.52
N MET A 404 21.63 10.92 27.57
CA MET A 404 21.72 9.48 27.88
C MET A 404 22.93 9.14 28.76
N ASP A 405 22.87 8.15 29.65
CA ASP A 405 24.06 7.82 30.46
C ASP A 405 25.07 6.94 29.69
N SER A 406 24.56 5.97 28.92
CA SER A 406 25.39 5.01 28.18
C SER A 406 26.00 5.64 26.92
N SER A 407 27.33 5.77 26.88
CA SER A 407 28.05 6.27 25.70
C SER A 407 27.81 5.41 24.45
N GLU A 408 27.63 4.10 24.60
CA GLU A 408 27.37 3.19 23.48
C GLU A 408 25.97 3.41 22.89
N GLN A 409 24.95 3.56 23.75
CA GLN A 409 23.58 3.87 23.31
C GLN A 409 23.50 5.29 22.73
N ARG A 410 24.19 6.26 23.34
CA ARG A 410 24.30 7.64 22.85
C ARG A 410 24.86 7.67 21.43
N LEU A 411 25.96 6.97 21.16
CA LEU A 411 26.56 6.93 19.82
C LEU A 411 25.60 6.35 18.78
N ARG A 412 24.96 5.22 19.08
CA ARG A 412 23.96 4.63 18.15
C ARG A 412 22.80 5.57 17.87
N THR A 413 22.27 6.20 18.92
CA THR A 413 21.14 7.13 18.82
C THR A 413 21.53 8.42 18.11
N ALA A 414 22.75 8.93 18.33
CA ALA A 414 23.29 10.11 17.67
C ALA A 414 23.35 9.92 16.15
N PHE A 415 23.79 8.75 15.69
CA PHE A 415 23.78 8.43 14.26
C PHE A 415 22.38 8.51 13.64
N GLU A 416 21.38 7.96 14.32
CA GLU A 416 19.99 8.02 13.85
C GLU A 416 19.48 9.47 13.84
N VAL A 417 19.51 10.14 14.99
CA VAL A 417 18.95 11.49 15.19
C VAL A 417 19.62 12.49 14.26
N LEU A 418 20.94 12.54 14.22
CA LEU A 418 21.68 13.53 13.45
C LEU A 418 21.65 13.24 11.95
N SER A 419 21.50 11.98 11.53
CA SER A 419 21.28 11.67 10.12
C SER A 419 19.89 12.14 9.66
N VAL A 420 18.85 11.89 10.46
CA VAL A 420 17.48 12.36 10.17
C VAL A 420 17.46 13.89 10.15
N TRP A 421 18.08 14.53 11.14
CA TRP A 421 18.16 15.98 11.21
C TRP A 421 18.94 16.54 10.02
N ALA A 422 20.12 16.01 9.71
CA ALA A 422 20.95 16.52 8.62
C ALA A 422 20.30 16.36 7.24
N ASN A 423 19.47 15.34 7.03
CA ASN A 423 18.66 15.22 5.82
C ASN A 423 17.63 16.35 5.68
N LYS A 424 17.00 16.77 6.79
CA LYS A 424 15.99 17.83 6.83
C LYS A 424 16.65 19.22 6.78
N ASP A 425 17.53 19.48 7.74
CA ASP A 425 18.26 20.72 7.94
C ASP A 425 19.73 20.44 8.31
N PRO A 426 20.62 20.28 7.30
CA PRO A 426 22.03 19.97 7.54
C PRO A 426 22.78 21.10 8.24
N THR A 427 22.36 22.35 8.08
CA THR A 427 23.04 23.50 8.71
C THR A 427 22.74 23.53 10.21
N ALA A 428 21.48 23.36 10.60
CA ALA A 428 21.10 23.29 12.01
C ALA A 428 21.71 22.05 12.71
N ALA A 429 21.69 20.87 12.06
CA ALA A 429 22.31 19.66 12.61
C ALA A 429 23.82 19.82 12.82
N LEU A 430 24.49 20.51 11.90
CA LEU A 430 25.91 20.81 11.99
C LEU A 430 26.21 21.81 13.12
N GLU A 431 25.46 22.90 13.19
CA GLU A 431 25.62 23.91 14.24
C GLU A 431 25.43 23.28 15.63
N TRP A 432 24.38 22.47 15.80
CA TRP A 432 24.16 21.73 17.04
C TRP A 432 25.35 20.81 17.35
N THR A 433 25.80 20.00 16.37
CA THR A 433 26.91 19.07 16.58
C THR A 433 28.20 19.77 16.98
N LEU A 434 28.49 20.95 16.42
CA LEU A 434 29.69 21.74 16.74
C LEU A 434 29.62 22.38 18.13
N ASN A 435 28.44 22.75 18.59
CA ASN A 435 28.26 23.53 19.82
C ASN A 435 27.92 22.70 21.08
N ASN A 436 27.58 21.41 20.94
CA ASN A 436 27.21 20.57 22.09
C ASN A 436 28.39 19.74 22.62
N PRO A 437 28.83 19.95 23.88
CA PRO A 437 29.96 19.24 24.47
C PRO A 437 29.67 17.77 24.77
N GLU A 438 28.41 17.36 24.95
CA GLU A 438 28.00 15.98 25.24
C GLU A 438 28.24 15.00 24.09
N VAL A 439 28.51 15.53 22.88
CA VAL A 439 28.85 14.75 21.69
C VAL A 439 30.27 15.04 21.19
N GLU A 440 31.10 15.73 21.97
CA GLU A 440 32.47 16.11 21.59
C GLU A 440 33.31 14.88 21.22
N ASP A 441 33.20 13.81 22.00
CA ASP A 441 33.86 12.52 21.76
C ASP A 441 33.34 11.81 20.50
N LEU A 442 32.10 12.11 20.09
CA LEU A 442 31.45 11.54 18.91
C LEU A 442 31.64 12.37 17.64
N LYS A 443 32.11 13.63 17.74
CA LYS A 443 32.26 14.56 16.59
C LYS A 443 33.05 13.98 15.44
N THR A 444 34.16 13.31 15.71
CA THR A 444 35.02 12.68 14.68
C THR A 444 34.28 11.63 13.86
N THR A 445 33.27 11.02 14.47
CA THR A 445 32.45 9.95 13.89
C THR A 445 31.21 10.50 13.19
N LEU A 446 30.59 11.54 13.73
CA LEU A 446 29.32 12.11 13.25
C LEU A 446 29.50 13.21 12.19
N LEU A 447 30.54 14.05 12.31
CA LEU A 447 30.76 15.16 11.38
C LEU A 447 30.90 14.72 9.92
N PRO A 448 31.59 13.62 9.56
CA PRO A 448 31.68 13.20 8.15
C PRO A 448 30.31 12.95 7.50
N SER A 449 29.37 12.32 8.21
CA SER A 449 28.03 12.03 7.67
C SER A 449 27.16 13.29 7.59
N ILE A 450 27.26 14.19 8.56
CA ILE A 450 26.55 15.48 8.53
C ILE A 450 27.10 16.36 7.41
N LEU A 451 28.43 16.48 7.31
CA LEU A 451 29.09 17.29 6.26
C LEU A 451 28.83 16.74 4.86
N TYR A 452 28.61 15.43 4.70
CA TYR A 452 28.12 14.87 3.45
C TYR A 452 26.76 15.46 3.05
N GLN A 453 25.81 15.57 3.99
CA GLN A 453 24.51 16.19 3.74
C GLN A 453 24.59 17.71 3.55
N VAL A 454 25.47 18.38 4.29
CA VAL A 454 25.74 19.82 4.11
C VAL A 454 26.30 20.05 2.71
N ALA A 455 27.28 19.26 2.27
CA ALA A 455 27.90 19.39 0.96
C ALA A 455 26.89 19.19 -0.18
N ASN A 456 25.81 18.42 0.04
CA ASN A 456 24.74 18.26 -0.93
C ASN A 456 23.93 19.55 -1.17
N LYS A 457 23.82 20.44 -0.18
CA LYS A 457 23.12 21.72 -0.27
C LYS A 457 24.07 22.90 -0.48
N ASP A 458 25.12 22.98 0.32
CA ASP A 458 26.17 24.00 0.25
C ASP A 458 27.57 23.36 0.36
N PRO A 459 28.18 23.02 -0.79
CA PRO A 459 29.53 22.47 -0.86
C PRO A 459 30.62 23.36 -0.22
N GLN A 460 30.48 24.69 -0.30
CA GLN A 460 31.53 25.61 0.18
C GLN A 460 31.52 25.65 1.71
N ILE A 461 30.35 25.79 2.32
CA ILE A 461 30.21 25.76 3.78
C ILE A 461 30.72 24.43 4.35
N ALA A 462 30.34 23.29 3.74
CA ALA A 462 30.81 21.98 4.19
C ALA A 462 32.35 21.88 4.15
N PHE A 463 32.96 22.37 3.07
CA PHE A 463 34.41 22.37 2.91
C PHE A 463 35.11 23.27 3.92
N ASP A 464 34.62 24.50 4.12
CA ASP A 464 35.21 25.46 5.03
C ASP A 464 35.17 24.99 6.49
N ILE A 465 34.07 24.34 6.89
CA ILE A 465 33.92 23.75 8.23
C ILE A 465 34.82 22.52 8.38
N ALA A 466 34.86 21.65 7.38
CA ALA A 466 35.73 20.47 7.39
C ALA A 466 37.21 20.85 7.51
N ARG A 467 37.63 21.94 6.87
CA ARG A 467 39.00 22.46 6.90
C ARG A 467 39.42 22.97 8.27
N GLN A 468 38.47 23.49 9.06
CA GLN A 468 38.71 23.95 10.43
C GLN A 468 38.90 22.79 11.41
N GLN A 469 38.52 21.56 11.04
CA GLN A 469 38.66 20.41 11.91
C GLN A 469 40.13 19.94 12.02
N PRO A 470 40.51 19.33 13.16
CA PRO A 470 41.79 18.66 13.30
C PRO A 470 42.02 17.63 12.20
N LEU A 471 43.30 17.38 11.87
CA LEU A 471 43.65 16.29 10.97
C LEU A 471 43.33 14.94 11.62
N GLY A 472 42.88 13.96 10.82
CA GLY A 472 42.74 12.59 11.29
C GLY A 472 44.09 11.95 11.63
N GLU A 473 44.07 10.76 12.23
CA GLU A 473 45.29 10.03 12.62
C GLU A 473 46.24 9.75 11.45
N ASN A 474 45.70 9.61 10.24
CA ASN A 474 46.45 9.43 8.99
C ASN A 474 46.96 10.75 8.37
N GLY A 475 46.77 11.89 9.05
CA GLY A 475 47.14 13.22 8.55
C GLY A 475 46.21 13.77 7.46
N VAL A 476 45.12 13.07 7.13
CA VAL A 476 44.12 13.52 6.14
C VAL A 476 43.05 14.35 6.84
N GLY A 477 42.85 15.57 6.37
CA GLY A 477 41.79 16.46 6.83
C GLY A 477 40.42 16.08 6.26
N LEU A 478 39.35 16.38 7.00
CA LEU A 478 37.98 16.11 6.56
C LEU A 478 37.62 16.86 5.27
N GLU A 479 38.26 17.99 4.99
CA GLU A 479 38.02 18.74 3.75
C GLU A 479 38.38 17.94 2.50
N GLY A 480 39.35 17.03 2.58
CA GLY A 480 39.67 16.13 1.48
C GLY A 480 38.55 15.13 1.21
N GLN A 481 37.91 14.61 2.27
CA GLN A 481 36.77 13.69 2.17
C GLN A 481 35.51 14.40 1.66
N VAL A 482 35.23 15.59 2.19
CA VAL A 482 34.13 16.43 1.72
C VAL A 482 34.31 16.80 0.25
N LEU A 483 35.53 17.18 -0.15
CA LEU A 483 35.82 17.49 -1.54
C LEU A 483 35.65 16.29 -2.47
N ALA A 484 36.01 15.09 -2.03
CA ALA A 484 35.76 13.86 -2.79
C ALA A 484 34.26 13.66 -3.05
N ASN A 485 33.41 13.90 -2.04
CA ASN A 485 31.95 13.81 -2.17
C ASN A 485 31.39 14.89 -3.10
N ILE A 486 31.93 16.11 -3.03
CA ILE A 486 31.56 17.21 -3.94
C ILE A 486 31.91 16.83 -5.37
N ALA A 487 33.15 16.40 -5.63
CA ALA A 487 33.63 16.02 -6.95
C ALA A 487 32.87 14.83 -7.57
N PHE A 488 32.37 13.93 -6.72
CA PHE A 488 31.52 12.82 -7.17
C PHE A 488 30.20 13.29 -7.77
N LYS A 489 29.66 14.43 -7.30
CA LYS A 489 28.37 14.99 -7.73
C LYS A 489 28.52 16.12 -8.74
N ASP A 490 29.56 16.94 -8.59
CA ASP A 490 29.87 18.13 -9.36
C ASP A 490 31.39 18.24 -9.51
N ILE A 491 31.89 17.74 -10.63
CA ILE A 491 33.31 17.64 -10.89
C ILE A 491 33.99 18.97 -11.11
N GLU A 492 33.32 19.88 -11.80
CA GLU A 492 33.84 21.22 -12.08
C GLU A 492 34.09 21.96 -10.76
N LYS A 493 33.12 21.88 -9.84
CA LYS A 493 33.25 22.46 -8.51
C LYS A 493 34.36 21.77 -7.70
N GLY A 494 34.42 20.44 -7.74
CA GLY A 494 35.49 19.68 -7.10
C GLY A 494 36.89 20.09 -7.60
N LEU A 495 37.06 20.24 -8.91
CA LEU A 495 38.30 20.66 -9.54
C LEU A 495 38.72 22.08 -9.15
N ALA A 496 37.76 23.01 -9.10
CA ALA A 496 38.00 24.40 -8.70
C ALA A 496 38.47 24.48 -7.23
N MET A 497 37.86 23.68 -6.35
CA MET A 497 38.13 23.68 -4.91
C MET A 497 39.44 22.96 -4.53
N LEU A 498 40.03 22.14 -5.41
CA LEU A 498 41.33 21.49 -5.16
C LEU A 498 42.45 22.46 -4.74
N SER A 499 42.44 23.67 -5.30
CA SER A 499 43.44 24.71 -4.98
C SER A 499 43.37 25.23 -3.54
N GLN A 500 42.28 24.94 -2.83
CA GLN A 500 42.01 25.42 -1.47
C GLN A 500 42.34 24.37 -0.40
N VAL A 501 42.65 23.13 -0.81
CA VAL A 501 42.93 22.01 0.10
C VAL A 501 44.30 22.19 0.76
N ARG A 502 44.41 21.81 2.05
CA ARG A 502 45.69 21.81 2.76
C ARG A 502 46.70 20.88 2.07
N GLU A 503 47.93 21.35 1.90
CA GLU A 503 49.04 20.56 1.35
C GLU A 503 49.33 19.30 2.19
N GLY A 504 50.12 18.39 1.61
CA GLY A 504 50.50 17.13 2.26
C GLY A 504 49.49 16.01 2.01
N PRO A 505 49.26 15.11 2.99
CA PRO A 505 48.40 13.92 2.81
C PRO A 505 46.98 14.25 2.35
N THR A 506 46.41 15.36 2.80
CA THR A 506 45.04 15.78 2.42
C THR A 506 44.94 16.13 0.94
N LEU A 507 45.89 16.90 0.41
CA LEU A 507 45.93 17.23 -1.01
C LEU A 507 46.12 15.96 -1.88
N ASN A 508 47.00 15.05 -1.47
CA ASN A 508 47.22 13.78 -2.14
C ASN A 508 45.92 12.95 -2.22
N TYR A 509 45.20 12.85 -1.09
CA TYR A 509 43.91 12.16 -1.01
C TYR A 509 42.85 12.83 -1.90
N ALA A 510 42.76 14.16 -1.84
CA ALA A 510 41.79 14.93 -2.61
C ALA A 510 42.01 14.79 -4.11
N VAL A 511 43.24 15.01 -4.60
CA VAL A 511 43.59 14.88 -6.02
C VAL A 511 43.29 13.46 -6.52
N SER A 512 43.69 12.44 -5.75
CA SER A 512 43.39 11.04 -6.11
C SER A 512 41.89 10.75 -6.19
N SER A 513 41.11 11.30 -5.26
CA SER A 513 39.66 11.10 -5.23
C SER A 513 38.95 11.83 -6.38
N VAL A 514 39.38 13.05 -6.70
CA VAL A 514 38.86 13.80 -7.84
C VAL A 514 39.20 13.09 -9.16
N GLY A 515 40.44 12.62 -9.34
CA GLY A 515 40.82 11.84 -10.52
C GLY A 515 39.94 10.59 -10.69
N ARG A 516 39.68 9.84 -9.62
CA ARG A 516 38.74 8.69 -9.67
C ARG A 516 37.30 9.09 -9.98
N ALA A 517 36.84 10.26 -9.53
CA ALA A 517 35.53 10.78 -9.89
C ALA A 517 35.45 11.15 -11.38
N MET A 518 36.50 11.77 -11.94
CA MET A 518 36.60 12.09 -13.37
C MET A 518 36.50 10.85 -14.25
N LEU A 519 37.24 9.77 -13.91
CA LEU A 519 37.13 8.49 -14.61
C LEU A 519 35.67 8.09 -14.74
N ARG A 520 34.95 8.03 -13.61
CA ARG A 520 33.55 7.57 -13.53
C ARG A 520 32.62 8.30 -14.50
N MET A 521 32.76 9.61 -14.67
CA MET A 521 31.88 10.40 -15.54
C MET A 521 32.34 10.45 -17.00
N GLY A 522 33.48 9.82 -17.34
CA GLY A 522 33.99 9.73 -18.71
C GLY A 522 34.84 10.93 -19.15
N ASP A 523 35.21 11.83 -18.23
CA ASP A 523 36.10 12.96 -18.53
C ASP A 523 37.57 12.58 -18.24
N ILE A 524 38.16 11.82 -19.16
CA ILE A 524 39.51 11.25 -19.00
C ILE A 524 40.62 12.16 -19.54
N SER A 525 40.28 13.27 -20.19
CA SER A 525 41.27 14.09 -20.92
C SER A 525 42.18 14.89 -19.99
N GLU A 526 41.65 15.36 -18.85
CA GLU A 526 42.37 16.21 -17.90
C GLU A 526 42.94 15.44 -16.70
N ILE A 527 42.61 14.15 -16.55
CA ILE A 527 42.95 13.35 -15.37
C ILE A 527 44.46 13.27 -15.11
N TRP A 528 45.27 13.20 -16.17
CA TRP A 528 46.72 13.09 -16.06
C TRP A 528 47.38 14.39 -15.62
N GLY A 529 46.77 15.53 -15.98
CA GLY A 529 47.24 16.86 -15.63
C GLY A 529 47.13 17.15 -14.13
N LEU A 530 46.19 16.50 -13.43
CA LEU A 530 46.02 16.66 -12.00
C LEU A 530 47.25 16.27 -11.18
N ALA A 531 48.07 15.35 -11.67
CA ALA A 531 49.33 14.98 -11.02
C ALA A 531 50.28 16.17 -10.83
N GLN A 532 50.19 17.21 -11.67
CA GLN A 532 51.01 18.41 -11.53
C GLN A 532 50.69 19.22 -10.25
N LYS A 533 49.51 19.00 -9.66
CA LYS A 533 49.13 19.57 -8.36
C LYS A 533 49.81 18.87 -7.17
N LEU A 534 50.49 17.74 -7.40
CA LEU A 534 51.16 16.96 -6.36
C LEU A 534 52.68 17.15 -6.38
N PRO A 535 53.35 17.03 -5.21
CA PRO A 535 54.80 16.88 -5.17
C PRO A 535 55.25 15.72 -6.06
N GLU A 536 56.41 15.85 -6.69
CA GLU A 536 56.93 14.86 -7.64
C GLU A 536 56.95 13.43 -7.07
N SER A 537 57.28 13.29 -5.78
CA SER A 537 57.31 12.02 -5.07
C SER A 537 55.95 11.29 -4.98
N HIS A 538 54.83 11.98 -5.20
CA HIS A 538 53.47 11.41 -5.08
C HIS A 538 52.76 11.27 -6.43
N ARG A 539 53.38 11.73 -7.53
CA ARG A 539 52.76 11.68 -8.87
C ARG A 539 52.57 10.25 -9.35
N GLN A 540 53.56 9.39 -9.09
CA GLN A 540 53.48 7.98 -9.44
C GLN A 540 52.34 7.27 -8.71
N ASP A 541 52.22 7.49 -7.39
CA ASP A 541 51.12 6.91 -6.60
C ASP A 541 49.74 7.34 -7.11
N TYR A 542 49.61 8.60 -7.54
CA TYR A 542 48.39 9.09 -8.17
C TYR A 542 48.09 8.37 -9.49
N TYR A 543 49.07 8.29 -10.40
CA TYR A 543 48.88 7.60 -11.69
C TYR A 543 48.50 6.14 -11.50
N GLN A 544 49.17 5.45 -10.58
CA GLN A 544 48.85 4.07 -10.24
C GLN A 544 47.43 3.95 -9.67
N SER A 545 47.01 4.85 -8.78
CA SER A 545 45.65 4.84 -8.23
C SER A 545 44.56 5.04 -9.30
N VAL A 546 44.82 5.90 -10.29
CA VAL A 546 43.93 6.13 -11.43
C VAL A 546 43.84 4.88 -12.30
N VAL A 547 44.99 4.31 -12.69
CA VAL A 547 45.05 3.08 -13.51
C VAL A 547 44.36 1.91 -12.82
N ASP A 548 44.60 1.71 -11.53
CA ASP A 548 43.95 0.65 -10.74
C ASP A 548 42.43 0.79 -10.74
N SER A 549 41.94 2.02 -10.57
CA SER A 549 40.50 2.31 -10.58
C SER A 549 39.88 2.13 -11.97
N TRP A 550 40.62 2.47 -13.02
CA TRP A 550 40.17 2.31 -14.40
C TRP A 550 40.09 0.83 -14.79
N ALA A 551 41.15 0.06 -14.54
CA ALA A 551 41.21 -1.37 -14.83
C ALA A 551 40.09 -2.16 -14.13
N ALA A 552 39.77 -1.79 -12.89
CA ALA A 552 38.70 -2.41 -12.12
C ALA A 552 37.29 -2.03 -12.63
N ARG A 553 37.15 -0.86 -13.26
CA ARG A 553 35.87 -0.37 -13.81
C ARG A 553 35.60 -0.92 -15.20
N ASP A 554 36.56 -0.73 -16.10
CA ASP A 554 36.46 -1.08 -17.52
C ASP A 554 37.86 -1.36 -18.08
N GLY A 555 38.25 -2.64 -18.04
CA GLY A 555 39.53 -3.09 -18.57
C GLY A 555 39.62 -3.02 -20.09
N THR A 556 38.49 -3.09 -20.80
CA THR A 556 38.47 -2.98 -22.27
C THR A 556 38.73 -1.53 -22.68
N GLU A 557 38.05 -0.56 -22.07
CA GLU A 557 38.28 0.86 -22.31
C GLU A 557 39.72 1.28 -21.97
N LEU A 558 40.28 0.76 -20.86
CA LEU A 558 41.67 1.01 -20.51
C LEU A 558 42.64 0.41 -21.54
N TYR A 559 42.36 -0.80 -22.06
CA TYR A 559 43.16 -1.44 -23.11
C TYR A 559 43.16 -0.61 -24.39
N GLU A 560 41.98 -0.19 -24.87
CA GLU A 560 41.83 0.67 -26.05
C GLU A 560 42.57 2.01 -25.89
N SER A 561 42.74 2.47 -24.65
CA SER A 561 43.38 3.74 -24.32
C SER A 561 44.90 3.64 -24.09
N LEU A 562 45.50 2.43 -24.09
CA LEU A 562 46.92 2.23 -23.73
C LEU A 562 47.89 3.13 -24.52
N ASP A 563 47.69 3.27 -25.83
CA ASP A 563 48.57 4.09 -26.66
C ASP A 563 48.53 5.57 -26.32
N SER A 564 47.40 6.04 -25.79
CA SER A 564 47.14 7.44 -25.43
C SER A 564 47.63 7.83 -24.03
N LEU A 565 48.11 6.86 -23.24
CA LEU A 565 48.60 7.12 -21.89
C LEU A 565 49.90 7.97 -21.91
N PRO A 566 50.11 8.84 -20.91
CA PRO A 566 51.05 9.96 -21.01
C PRO A 566 52.53 9.60 -20.83
N SER A 567 52.88 8.39 -20.37
CA SER A 567 54.26 7.92 -20.28
C SER A 567 54.37 6.40 -20.42
N ASP A 568 55.55 5.93 -20.83
CA ASP A 568 55.83 4.49 -20.96
C ASP A 568 55.76 3.75 -19.62
N GLU A 569 56.06 4.44 -18.52
CA GLU A 569 55.92 3.89 -17.17
C GLU A 569 54.45 3.64 -16.80
N ILE A 570 53.56 4.58 -17.14
CA ILE A 570 52.11 4.43 -16.91
C ILE A 570 51.53 3.37 -17.84
N LYS A 571 52.00 3.31 -19.10
CA LYS A 571 51.65 2.25 -20.06
C LYS A 571 52.03 0.87 -19.54
N SER A 572 53.25 0.73 -19.04
CA SER A 572 53.74 -0.52 -18.44
C SER A 572 52.89 -0.93 -17.24
N TYR A 573 52.59 0.01 -16.33
CA TYR A 573 51.77 -0.28 -15.17
C TYR A 573 50.32 -0.64 -15.53
N ALA A 574 49.72 0.06 -16.50
CA ALA A 574 48.38 -0.26 -17.01
C ALA A 574 48.33 -1.63 -17.67
N ALA A 575 49.33 -1.97 -18.50
CA ALA A 575 49.47 -3.29 -19.08
C ALA A 575 49.61 -4.38 -18.01
N LEU A 576 50.45 -4.16 -17.00
CA LEU A 576 50.59 -5.07 -15.85
C LEU A 576 49.23 -5.34 -15.19
N LYS A 577 48.44 -4.28 -14.92
CA LYS A 577 47.12 -4.41 -14.29
C LYS A 577 46.12 -5.11 -15.19
N LEU A 578 46.04 -4.74 -16.46
CA LEU A 578 45.17 -5.38 -17.45
C LEU A 578 45.42 -6.89 -17.51
N ILE A 579 46.69 -7.31 -17.57
CA ILE A 579 47.06 -8.72 -17.61
C ILE A 579 46.72 -9.42 -16.29
N SER A 580 47.03 -8.78 -15.16
CA SER A 580 46.80 -9.37 -13.83
C SER A 580 45.31 -9.56 -13.52
N PHE A 581 44.45 -8.62 -13.93
CA PHE A 581 43.00 -8.70 -13.73
C PHE A 581 42.33 -9.64 -14.74
N ASN A 582 42.80 -9.67 -16.00
CA ASN A 582 42.18 -10.50 -17.05
C ASN A 582 42.19 -12.01 -16.74
N GLU A 583 43.14 -12.50 -15.94
CA GLU A 583 43.17 -13.89 -15.46
C GLU A 583 41.87 -14.30 -14.74
N TRP A 584 41.20 -13.35 -14.09
CA TRP A 584 39.99 -13.58 -13.31
C TRP A 584 38.71 -13.18 -14.06
N SER A 585 38.77 -12.10 -14.83
CA SER A 585 37.61 -11.46 -15.45
C SER A 585 37.43 -11.78 -16.94
N ARG A 586 38.48 -12.23 -17.64
CA ARG A 586 38.48 -12.63 -19.06
C ARG A 586 37.83 -11.61 -20.02
N TYR A 587 38.08 -10.32 -19.81
CA TYR A 587 37.59 -9.24 -20.67
C TYR A 587 38.50 -8.95 -21.89
N LEU A 588 39.73 -9.49 -21.93
CA LEU A 588 40.62 -9.48 -23.10
C LEU A 588 40.85 -10.89 -23.64
N ASP A 589 40.96 -11.01 -24.96
CA ASP A 589 41.37 -12.24 -25.62
C ASP A 589 42.90 -12.48 -25.57
N LYS A 590 43.36 -13.60 -26.13
CA LYS A 590 44.78 -13.98 -26.09
C LYS A 590 45.67 -13.03 -26.90
N ASP A 591 45.18 -12.52 -28.01
CA ASP A 591 45.94 -11.65 -28.89
C ASP A 591 46.04 -10.25 -28.27
N GLU A 592 44.95 -9.78 -27.65
CA GLU A 592 44.92 -8.54 -26.87
C GLU A 592 45.84 -8.60 -25.64
N VAL A 593 45.87 -9.72 -24.91
CA VAL A 593 46.81 -9.95 -23.80
C VAL A 593 48.26 -9.94 -24.29
N ASN A 594 48.55 -10.60 -25.42
CA ASN A 594 49.89 -10.61 -26.00
C ASN A 594 50.30 -9.21 -26.46
N GLN A 595 49.37 -8.44 -27.01
CA GLN A 595 49.60 -7.05 -27.39
C GLN A 595 49.86 -6.18 -26.16
N ALA A 596 49.08 -6.32 -25.08
CA ALA A 596 49.29 -5.60 -23.83
C ALA A 596 50.69 -5.87 -23.24
N ARG A 597 51.21 -7.11 -23.35
CA ARG A 597 52.58 -7.45 -22.90
C ARG A 597 53.67 -6.63 -23.57
N THR A 598 53.44 -6.11 -24.78
CA THR A 598 54.45 -5.30 -25.49
C THR A 598 54.70 -3.94 -24.84
N TYR A 599 53.80 -3.48 -23.96
CA TYR A 599 53.95 -2.23 -23.21
C TYR A 599 54.70 -2.40 -21.88
N LEU A 600 55.00 -3.63 -21.45
CA LEU A 600 55.67 -3.90 -20.18
C LEU A 600 57.15 -3.52 -20.24
N ASN A 601 57.62 -2.83 -19.20
CA ASN A 601 59.03 -2.73 -18.89
C ASN A 601 59.54 -4.04 -18.25
N GLU A 602 60.86 -4.18 -18.13
CA GLU A 602 61.51 -5.39 -17.60
C GLU A 602 61.01 -5.76 -16.19
N GLN A 603 60.88 -4.77 -15.30
CA GLN A 603 60.47 -5.00 -13.92
C GLN A 603 59.00 -5.46 -13.80
N ASP A 604 58.10 -4.92 -14.61
CA ASP A 604 56.69 -5.30 -14.60
C ASP A 604 56.45 -6.61 -15.34
N ALA A 605 57.26 -6.93 -16.36
CA ALA A 605 57.27 -8.24 -17.01
C ALA A 605 57.61 -9.36 -16.02
N GLU A 606 58.64 -9.18 -15.19
CA GLU A 606 59.01 -10.12 -14.13
C GLU A 606 57.85 -10.35 -13.14
N LYS A 607 57.09 -9.30 -12.79
CA LYS A 607 55.91 -9.42 -11.90
C LYS A 607 54.81 -10.27 -12.53
N VAL A 608 54.56 -10.12 -13.82
CA VAL A 608 53.57 -10.95 -14.55
C VAL A 608 54.01 -12.42 -14.57
N GLU A 609 55.29 -12.69 -14.82
CA GLU A 609 55.83 -14.06 -14.81
C GLU A 609 55.78 -14.69 -13.42
N ALA A 610 56.13 -13.92 -12.38
CA ALA A 610 56.01 -14.38 -11.00
C ALA A 610 54.55 -14.67 -10.61
N PHE A 611 53.60 -13.83 -11.04
CA PHE A 611 52.17 -14.01 -10.77
C PHE A 611 51.60 -15.24 -11.48
N THR A 612 51.91 -15.43 -12.76
CA THR A 612 51.50 -16.61 -13.55
C THR A 612 52.08 -17.92 -13.00
N HIS A 613 53.30 -17.89 -12.46
CA HIS A 613 53.88 -19.05 -11.76
C HIS A 613 53.14 -19.41 -10.45
N VAL A 614 52.60 -18.43 -9.72
CA VAL A 614 51.84 -18.65 -8.48
C VAL A 614 50.42 -19.15 -8.76
N THR A 615 49.70 -18.54 -9.71
CA THR A 615 48.37 -19.01 -10.12
C THR A 615 48.44 -20.36 -10.82
N GLY A 616 49.45 -20.59 -11.67
CA GLY A 616 49.72 -21.90 -12.28
C GLY A 616 49.99 -23.00 -11.25
N ARG A 617 50.66 -22.69 -10.13
CA ARG A 617 50.77 -23.62 -8.98
C ARG A 617 49.44 -23.84 -8.26
N ARG A 618 48.65 -22.81 -7.99
CA ARG A 618 47.35 -22.94 -7.30
C ARG A 618 46.31 -23.74 -8.11
N VAL A 619 46.20 -23.44 -9.39
CA VAL A 619 45.34 -24.19 -10.33
C VAL A 619 45.87 -25.62 -10.50
N GLY A 620 47.20 -25.82 -10.53
CA GLY A 620 47.82 -27.13 -10.55
C GLY A 620 47.51 -27.99 -9.31
N VAL A 621 47.50 -27.38 -8.11
CA VAL A 621 47.14 -28.07 -6.85
C VAL A 621 45.65 -28.41 -6.80
N GLU A 622 44.76 -27.50 -7.22
CA GLU A 622 43.31 -27.81 -7.29
C GLU A 622 42.97 -28.88 -8.35
N PHE A 623 43.73 -28.96 -9.44
CA PHE A 623 43.61 -30.03 -10.43
C PHE A 623 44.19 -31.36 -9.94
N GLU A 624 45.32 -31.36 -9.21
CA GLU A 624 45.88 -32.58 -8.59
C GLU A 624 44.99 -33.13 -7.47
N ASP A 625 44.38 -32.27 -6.65
CA ASP A 625 43.46 -32.69 -5.59
C ASP A 625 42.12 -33.18 -6.15
N ARG A 626 41.62 -32.60 -7.25
CA ARG A 626 40.44 -33.12 -7.98
C ARG A 626 40.73 -34.42 -8.73
N ALA A 627 41.94 -34.59 -9.27
CA ALA A 627 42.35 -35.86 -9.88
C ALA A 627 42.50 -36.97 -8.84
N ARG A 628 43.06 -36.68 -7.65
CA ARG A 628 43.13 -37.64 -6.53
C ARG A 628 41.79 -37.96 -5.89
N ALA A 629 40.81 -37.05 -5.93
CA ALA A 629 39.44 -37.30 -5.48
C ALA A 629 38.58 -38.05 -6.51
N ALA A 630 39.05 -38.16 -7.76
CA ALA A 630 38.41 -38.97 -8.80
C ALA A 630 39.00 -40.39 -8.90
N ASP A 631 40.20 -40.61 -8.33
CA ASP A 631 40.91 -41.90 -8.28
C ASP A 631 40.82 -42.61 -6.90
N ASN A 632 40.06 -42.07 -5.93
CA ASN A 632 39.64 -42.72 -4.68
C ASN A 632 38.12 -42.79 -4.62
#